data_AF-A0A8J2QWI9-F1
#
_entry.id   AF-A0A8J2QWI9-F1
#
_cell.length_a   1.000
_cell.length_b   1.000
_cell.length_c   1.000
_cell.angle_alpha   90.00
_cell.angle_beta   90.00
_cell.angle_gamma   90.00
#
_symmetry.space_group_name_H-M   'P 1'
#
loop_
_entity.id
_entity.type
_entity.pdbx_description
1 polymer ?
#
loop_
_entity_poly.entity_id
_entity_poly.type
_entity_poly.pdbx_seq_one_letter_code
_entity_poly.pdbx_strand_id
1 'polypeptide(L)'
;MNDNEIDPILPEEWKMIESFIQLLGPFEEATRELSSSSALISSVIPIIQMLEKKVDDYLTRSQEFDPIRQAVTTLKNELSTKFSSLGENNLFTIATYLDPRYKHKFFTPVTEEKIKDDILKMINIENDNFESVNTNAKGAKITDCVE
;
A
#
# COMPACT_ATOMS: atom_id res chain seq x y z
N MET A 1 32.31 -21.97 37.31
CA MET A 1 31.79 -20.84 36.52
C MET A 1 30.29 -20.87 36.74
N ASN A 2 29.71 -19.79 37.27
CA ASN A 2 28.27 -19.71 37.47
C ASN A 2 27.65 -19.33 36.12
N ASP A 3 27.12 -20.32 35.39
CA ASP A 3 26.50 -20.14 34.07
C ASP A 3 25.13 -19.43 34.12
N ASN A 4 24.85 -18.67 35.20
CA ASN A 4 23.56 -18.05 35.50
C ASN A 4 23.61 -16.51 35.61
N GLU A 5 24.75 -15.87 35.36
CA GLU A 5 24.81 -14.40 35.30
C GLU A 5 24.52 -13.94 33.87
N ILE A 6 23.30 -13.42 33.66
CA ILE A 6 22.96 -12.72 32.42
C ILE A 6 23.67 -11.37 32.46
N ASP A 7 24.53 -11.10 31.48
CA ASP A 7 25.20 -9.81 31.38
C ASP A 7 24.16 -8.67 31.30
N PRO A 8 24.34 -7.60 32.09
CA PRO A 8 23.41 -6.48 32.08
C PRO A 8 23.50 -5.72 30.75
N ILE A 9 22.35 -5.30 30.22
CA ILE A 9 22.26 -4.48 29.00
C ILE A 9 23.01 -3.16 29.22
N LEU A 10 23.96 -2.87 28.33
CA LEU A 10 24.79 -1.68 28.39
C LEU A 10 24.00 -0.41 28.03
N PRO A 11 24.40 0.78 28.54
CA PRO A 11 23.73 2.04 28.20
C PRO A 11 23.62 2.32 26.70
N GLU A 12 24.59 1.89 25.91
CA GLU A 12 24.62 2.03 24.45
C GLU A 12 23.58 1.13 23.78
N GLU A 13 23.39 -0.09 24.30
CA GLU A 13 22.36 -1.02 23.83
C GLU A 13 20.95 -0.51 24.13
N TRP A 14 20.75 0.11 25.30
CA TRP A 14 19.49 0.79 25.62
C TRP A 14 19.17 1.93 24.65
N LYS A 15 20.15 2.78 24.33
CA LYS A 15 19.98 3.85 23.33
C LYS A 15 19.68 3.30 21.93
N MET A 16 20.25 2.16 21.59
CA MET A 16 19.97 1.47 20.33
C MET A 16 18.53 0.95 20.31
N ILE A 17 18.06 0.33 21.40
CA ILE A 17 16.67 -0.13 21.54
C ILE A 17 15.70 1.05 21.40
N GLU A 18 15.95 2.17 22.10
CA GLU A 18 15.13 3.38 21.97
C GLU A 18 15.06 3.89 20.53
N SER A 19 16.20 3.88 19.83
CA SER A 19 16.29 4.24 18.43
C SER A 19 15.47 3.32 17.52
N PHE A 20 15.50 2.00 17.77
CA PHE A 20 14.67 1.03 17.05
C PHE A 20 13.18 1.22 17.31
N ILE A 21 12.78 1.50 18.54
CA ILE A 21 11.37 1.79 18.87
C ILE A 21 10.87 2.99 18.07
N GLN A 22 11.67 4.05 18.00
CA GLN A 22 11.30 5.23 17.22
C GLN A 22 11.23 4.93 15.71
N LEU A 23 12.17 4.11 15.19
CA LEU A 23 12.23 3.73 13.78
C LEU A 23 11.05 2.84 13.36
N LEU A 24 10.71 1.86 14.20
CA LEU A 24 9.68 0.85 13.90
C LEU A 24 8.27 1.31 14.30
N GLY A 25 8.14 2.33 15.14
CA GLY A 25 6.83 2.87 15.56
C GLY A 25 5.87 3.19 14.39
N PRO A 26 6.30 3.90 13.33
CA PRO A 26 5.47 4.13 12.15
C PRO A 26 5.01 2.85 11.45
N PHE A 27 5.86 1.81 11.42
CA PHE A 27 5.52 0.52 10.81
C PHE A 27 4.51 -0.26 11.64
N GLU A 28 4.61 -0.19 12.96
CA GLU A 28 3.62 -0.76 13.87
C GLU A 28 2.25 -0.09 13.67
N GLU A 29 2.22 1.25 13.61
CA GLU A 29 1.00 2.01 13.36
C GLU A 29 0.37 1.66 12.00
N ALA A 30 1.18 1.62 10.94
CA ALA A 30 0.74 1.21 9.61
C ALA A 30 0.20 -0.23 9.60
N THR A 31 0.88 -1.16 10.27
CA THR A 31 0.46 -2.55 10.36
C THR A 31 -0.87 -2.67 11.12
N ARG A 32 -1.03 -1.95 12.22
CA ARG A 32 -2.27 -1.92 13.00
C ARG A 32 -3.44 -1.38 12.18
N GLU A 33 -3.24 -0.27 11.47
CA GLU A 33 -4.27 0.33 10.61
C GLU A 33 -4.68 -0.63 9.48
N LEU A 34 -3.71 -1.21 8.77
CA LEU A 34 -3.96 -2.11 7.64
C LEU A 34 -4.46 -3.50 8.05
N SER A 35 -4.24 -3.90 9.30
CA SER A 35 -4.79 -5.15 9.86
C SER A 35 -6.18 -4.97 10.46
N SER A 36 -6.71 -3.73 10.51
CA SER A 36 -8.04 -3.46 11.02
C SER A 36 -9.13 -4.07 10.13
N SER A 37 -10.23 -4.51 10.75
CA SER A 37 -11.45 -4.89 10.02
C SER A 37 -12.05 -3.76 9.17
N SER A 38 -11.69 -2.51 9.48
CA SER A 38 -12.12 -1.31 8.76
C SER A 38 -11.06 -0.78 7.79
N ALA A 39 -9.99 -1.53 7.53
CA ALA A 39 -8.94 -1.10 6.62
C ALA A 39 -9.50 -0.91 5.19
N LEU A 40 -9.14 0.20 4.57
CA LEU A 40 -9.60 0.55 3.23
C LEU A 40 -8.48 0.33 2.23
N ILE A 41 -8.78 -0.25 1.07
CA ILE A 41 -7.81 -0.37 -0.03
C ILE A 41 -7.26 1.01 -0.41
N SER A 42 -8.09 2.05 -0.30
CA SER A 42 -7.72 3.44 -0.58
C SER A 42 -6.64 3.99 0.35
N SER A 43 -6.44 3.43 1.55
CA SER A 43 -5.42 3.91 2.49
C SER A 43 -4.05 3.25 2.29
N VAL A 44 -3.94 2.19 1.48
CA VAL A 44 -2.69 1.45 1.29
C VAL A 44 -1.60 2.33 0.68
N ILE A 45 -1.86 2.97 -0.48
CA ILE A 45 -0.87 3.87 -1.12
C ILE A 45 -0.45 5.02 -0.18
N PRO A 46 -1.39 5.76 0.45
CA PRO A 46 -1.04 6.80 1.42
C PRO A 46 -0.14 6.32 2.56
N ILE A 47 -0.43 5.14 3.13
CA ILE A 47 0.33 4.59 4.25
C ILE A 47 1.74 4.18 3.80
N ILE A 48 1.88 3.51 2.65
CA ILE A 48 3.20 3.11 2.15
C ILE A 48 4.06 4.34 1.82
N GLN A 49 3.52 5.34 1.11
CA GLN A 49 4.27 6.58 0.81
C GLN A 49 4.62 7.36 2.08
N MET A 50 3.77 7.32 3.11
CA MET A 50 4.09 7.90 4.42
C MET A 50 5.27 7.17 5.07
N LEU A 51 5.31 5.84 5.04
CA LEU A 51 6.42 5.06 5.57
C LEU A 51 7.72 5.35 4.83
N GLU A 52 7.69 5.42 3.49
CA GLU A 52 8.85 5.79 2.67
C GLU A 52 9.42 7.14 3.11
N LYS A 53 8.55 8.13 3.25
CA LYS A 53 8.94 9.46 3.74
C LYS A 53 9.55 9.42 5.14
N LYS A 54 8.95 8.66 6.07
CA LYS A 54 9.49 8.51 7.43
C LYS A 54 10.89 7.91 7.42
N VAL A 55 11.12 6.88 6.62
CA VAL A 55 12.44 6.25 6.49
C VAL A 55 13.46 7.21 5.86
N ASP A 56 13.05 8.01 4.87
CA ASP A 56 13.90 9.04 4.26
C ASP A 56 14.26 10.17 5.24
N ASP A 57 13.30 10.61 6.06
CA ASP A 57 13.53 11.57 7.13
C ASP A 57 14.56 11.01 8.15
N TYR A 58 14.51 9.71 8.46
CA TYR A 58 15.50 9.03 9.30
C TYR A 58 16.90 9.08 8.70
N LEU A 59 17.04 8.76 7.41
CA LEU A 59 18.33 8.77 6.73
C LEU A 59 18.93 10.19 6.65
N THR A 60 18.07 11.20 6.52
CA THR A 60 18.48 12.60 6.44
C THR A 60 18.93 13.16 7.79
N ARG A 61 18.31 12.73 8.90
CA ARG A 61 18.68 13.19 10.26
C ARG A 61 19.86 12.42 10.88
N SER A 62 20.09 11.18 10.46
CA SER A 62 21.12 10.31 11.06
C SER A 62 22.53 10.69 10.61
N GLN A 63 23.50 10.59 11.53
CA GLN A 63 24.91 10.75 11.19
C GLN A 63 25.44 9.53 10.43
N GLU A 64 26.55 9.71 9.71
CA GLU A 64 27.12 8.66 8.85
C GLU A 64 27.41 7.35 9.61
N PHE A 65 27.79 7.45 10.89
CA PHE A 65 28.16 6.35 11.78
C PHE A 65 27.06 5.96 12.78
N ASP A 66 25.81 6.38 12.54
CA ASP A 66 24.70 5.99 13.41
C ASP A 66 24.54 4.46 13.41
N PRO A 67 24.61 3.79 14.59
CA PRO A 67 24.52 2.34 14.70
C PRO A 67 23.25 1.74 14.06
N ILE A 68 22.16 2.49 13.95
CA ILE A 68 20.91 1.99 13.34
C ILE A 68 20.85 2.22 11.82
N ARG A 69 21.80 2.94 11.23
CA ARG A 69 21.73 3.39 9.83
C ARG A 69 21.65 2.24 8.83
N GLN A 70 22.33 1.13 9.11
CA GLN A 70 22.22 -0.08 8.31
C GLN A 70 20.78 -0.62 8.33
N ALA A 71 20.13 -0.67 9.50
CA ALA A 71 18.74 -1.12 9.61
C ALA A 71 17.77 -0.20 8.87
N VAL A 72 17.95 1.12 8.96
CA VAL A 72 17.14 2.10 8.20
C VAL A 72 17.31 1.88 6.69
N THR A 73 18.54 1.66 6.22
CA THR A 73 18.83 1.41 4.80
C THR A 73 18.20 0.09 4.33
N THR A 74 18.30 -0.96 5.14
CA THR A 74 17.63 -2.24 4.86
C THR A 74 16.11 -2.06 4.79
N LEU A 75 15.50 -1.35 5.74
CA LEU A 75 14.06 -1.07 5.73
C LEU A 75 13.63 -0.30 4.48
N LYS A 76 14.40 0.70 4.05
CA LYS A 76 14.12 1.44 2.81
C LYS A 76 14.10 0.52 1.60
N ASN A 77 15.12 -0.32 1.47
CA ASN A 77 15.25 -1.23 0.33
C ASN A 77 14.12 -2.28 0.32
N GLU A 78 13.80 -2.86 1.48
CA GLU A 78 12.71 -3.82 1.60
C GLU A 78 11.34 -3.20 1.31
N LEU A 79 11.10 -1.98 1.80
CA LEU A 79 9.85 -1.25 1.55
C LEU A 79 9.67 -0.98 0.06
N SER A 80 10.70 -0.45 -0.59
CA SER A 80 10.67 -0.18 -2.04
C SER A 80 10.52 -1.47 -2.85
N THR A 81 11.20 -2.56 -2.46
CA THR A 81 11.13 -3.84 -3.16
C THR A 81 9.74 -4.45 -3.07
N LYS A 82 9.19 -4.55 -1.85
CA LYS A 82 7.89 -5.20 -1.59
C LYS A 82 6.71 -4.46 -2.21
N PHE A 83 6.77 -3.13 -2.30
CA PHE A 83 5.67 -2.30 -2.78
C PHE A 83 5.94 -1.63 -4.14
N SER A 84 6.98 -2.08 -4.87
CA SER A 84 7.38 -1.54 -6.17
C SER A 84 6.25 -1.49 -7.21
N SER A 85 5.35 -2.49 -7.21
CA SER A 85 4.24 -2.60 -8.15
C SER A 85 2.94 -1.93 -7.68
N LEU A 86 2.93 -1.28 -6.52
CA LEU A 86 1.70 -0.73 -5.92
C LEU A 86 1.08 0.36 -6.81
N GLY A 87 1.92 1.20 -7.43
CA GLY A 87 1.49 2.24 -8.37
C GLY A 87 1.05 1.74 -9.75
N GLU A 88 1.27 0.46 -10.05
CA GLU A 88 0.86 -0.17 -11.31
C GLU A 88 -0.43 -0.99 -11.16
N ASN A 89 -0.81 -1.31 -9.92
CA ASN A 89 -1.99 -2.10 -9.64
C ASN A 89 -3.24 -1.22 -9.59
N ASN A 90 -4.11 -1.41 -10.60
CA ASN A 90 -5.35 -0.66 -10.76
C ASN A 90 -6.26 -0.70 -9.52
N LEU A 91 -6.29 -1.80 -8.76
CA LEU A 91 -7.12 -1.90 -7.56
C LEU A 91 -6.71 -0.84 -6.53
N PHE A 92 -5.41 -0.73 -6.25
CA PHE A 92 -4.91 0.24 -5.27
C PHE A 92 -4.96 1.67 -5.79
N THR A 93 -4.57 1.89 -7.06
CA THR A 93 -4.53 3.24 -7.64
C THR A 93 -5.92 3.84 -7.81
N ILE A 94 -6.88 3.08 -8.36
CA ILE A 94 -8.27 3.52 -8.53
C ILE A 94 -8.94 3.73 -7.17
N ALA A 95 -8.82 2.78 -6.23
CA ALA A 95 -9.42 2.93 -4.90
C ALA A 95 -8.89 4.16 -4.17
N THR A 96 -7.58 4.39 -4.23
CA THR A 96 -6.95 5.59 -3.63
C THR A 96 -7.42 6.87 -4.32
N TYR A 97 -7.53 6.88 -5.65
CA TYR A 97 -7.96 8.06 -6.41
C TYR A 97 -9.42 8.43 -6.18
N LEU A 98 -10.30 7.43 -6.07
CA LEU A 98 -11.73 7.62 -5.85
C LEU A 98 -12.05 8.10 -4.42
N ASP A 99 -11.14 7.89 -3.47
CA ASP A 99 -11.30 8.38 -2.11
C ASP A 99 -11.10 9.91 -2.05
N PRO A 100 -12.12 10.70 -1.66
CA PRO A 100 -12.02 12.16 -1.63
C PRO A 100 -10.89 12.66 -0.72
N ARG A 101 -10.48 11.87 0.28
CA ARG A 101 -9.39 12.24 1.20
C ARG A 101 -8.04 12.30 0.50
N TYR A 102 -7.87 11.59 -0.62
CA TYR A 102 -6.58 11.29 -1.25
C TYR A 102 -6.47 11.70 -2.73
N LYS A 103 -7.60 11.93 -3.41
CA LYS A 103 -7.75 12.18 -4.86
C LYS A 103 -6.64 12.99 -5.57
N HIS A 104 -6.02 13.96 -4.90
CA HIS A 104 -4.98 14.84 -5.47
C HIS A 104 -3.70 14.95 -4.65
N LYS A 105 -3.45 14.00 -3.73
CA LYS A 105 -2.34 14.08 -2.77
C LYS A 105 -1.18 13.16 -3.06
N PHE A 106 -1.44 12.01 -3.70
CA PHE A 106 -0.48 10.90 -3.79
C PHE A 106 -0.13 10.49 -5.23
N PHE A 107 -0.67 11.21 -6.22
CA PHE A 107 -0.45 10.94 -7.64
C PHE A 107 0.03 12.18 -8.37
N THR A 108 0.86 11.97 -9.39
CA THR A 108 1.20 13.03 -10.34
C THR A 108 0.03 13.28 -11.29
N PRO A 109 -0.09 14.46 -11.93
CA PRO A 109 -1.14 14.73 -12.90
C PRO A 109 -1.20 13.67 -14.03
N VAL A 110 -0.04 13.20 -14.50
CA VAL A 110 0.06 12.15 -15.53
C VAL A 110 -0.51 10.83 -15.02
N THR A 111 -0.21 10.46 -13.77
CA THR A 111 -0.76 9.25 -13.14
C THR A 111 -2.27 9.38 -12.93
N GLU A 112 -2.77 10.55 -12.53
CA GLU A 112 -4.21 10.78 -12.38
C GLU A 112 -4.97 10.63 -13.71
N GLU A 113 -4.42 11.13 -14.82
CA GLU A 113 -5.01 10.96 -16.14
C GLU A 113 -5.09 9.48 -16.53
N LYS A 114 -4.00 8.73 -16.33
CA LYS A 114 -4.00 7.28 -16.55
C LYS A 114 -5.07 6.56 -15.73
N ILE A 115 -5.22 6.91 -14.45
CA ILE A 115 -6.24 6.31 -13.57
C ILE A 115 -7.65 6.61 -14.11
N LYS A 116 -7.93 7.83 -14.56
CA LYS A 116 -9.23 8.18 -15.17
C LYS A 116 -9.49 7.35 -16.42
N ASP A 117 -8.50 7.20 -17.30
CA ASP A 117 -8.63 6.40 -18.51
C ASP A 117 -8.92 4.93 -18.19
N ASP A 118 -8.26 4.38 -17.17
CA ASP A 118 -8.47 3.00 -16.75
C ASP A 118 -9.88 2.79 -16.15
N ILE A 119 -10.40 3.77 -15.40
CA ILE A 119 -11.80 3.76 -14.93
C ILE A 119 -12.77 3.79 -16.12
N LEU A 120 -12.55 4.66 -17.10
CA LEU A 120 -13.42 4.75 -18.29
C LEU A 120 -13.42 3.45 -19.09
N LYS A 121 -12.26 2.80 -19.25
CA LYS A 121 -12.17 1.47 -19.89
C LYS A 121 -12.98 0.43 -19.14
N MET A 122 -12.89 0.39 -17.81
CA MET A 122 -13.67 -0.56 -17.00
C MET A 122 -15.18 -0.38 -17.20
N ILE A 123 -15.66 0.87 -17.17
CA ILE A 123 -17.08 1.19 -17.39
C ILE A 123 -17.54 0.73 -18.79
N ASN A 124 -16.74 0.98 -19.82
CA ASN A 124 -17.09 0.58 -21.18
C ASN A 124 -17.14 -0.94 -21.34
N ILE A 125 -16.20 -1.68 -20.73
CA ILE A 125 -16.21 -3.15 -20.72
C ILE A 125 -17.47 -3.69 -20.03
N GLU A 126 -17.88 -3.10 -18.90
CA GLU A 126 -19.12 -3.50 -18.23
C GLU A 126 -20.37 -3.26 -19.09
N ASN A 127 -20.42 -2.13 -19.81
CA ASN A 127 -21.52 -1.82 -20.72
C ASN A 127 -21.60 -2.81 -21.90
N ASP A 128 -20.47 -3.13 -22.52
CA ASP A 128 -20.40 -4.11 -23.63
C ASP A 128 -20.84 -5.52 -23.17
N ASN A 129 -20.45 -5.91 -21.95
CA ASN A 129 -20.90 -7.16 -21.34
C ASN A 129 -22.42 -7.15 -21.08
N PHE A 130 -22.99 -6.03 -20.67
CA PHE A 130 -24.43 -5.90 -20.46
C PHE A 130 -25.22 -6.00 -21.77
N GLU A 131 -24.75 -5.36 -22.85
CA GLU A 131 -25.40 -5.43 -24.17
C GLU A 131 -25.33 -6.83 -24.80
N SER A 132 -24.20 -7.53 -24.67
CA SER A 132 -24.03 -8.90 -25.17
C SER A 132 -24.90 -9.93 -24.43
N VAL A 133 -25.15 -9.77 -23.13
CA VAL A 133 -26.09 -10.61 -22.38
C VAL A 133 -27.54 -10.36 -22.82
N ASN A 134 -27.91 -9.10 -23.06
CA ASN A 134 -29.29 -8.73 -23.40
C ASN A 134 -29.68 -9.11 -24.83
N THR A 135 -28.72 -9.16 -25.76
CA THR A 135 -28.91 -9.69 -27.12
C THR A 135 -29.10 -11.21 -27.11
N ASN A 136 -28.35 -11.95 -26.28
CA ASN A 136 -28.54 -13.40 -26.12
C ASN A 136 -29.88 -13.77 -25.46
N ALA A 137 -30.40 -12.95 -24.54
CA ALA A 137 -31.70 -13.18 -23.90
C ALA A 137 -32.90 -13.00 -24.87
N LYS A 138 -32.75 -12.20 -25.94
CA LYS A 138 -33.79 -11.99 -26.95
C LYS A 138 -33.89 -13.11 -28.00
N GLY A 139 -32.90 -14.01 -28.08
CA GLY A 139 -32.91 -15.17 -28.98
C GLY A 139 -33.73 -16.37 -28.49
N ALA A 140 -34.18 -16.37 -27.22
CA ALA A 140 -34.92 -17.46 -26.61
C ALA A 140 -36.43 -17.14 -26.51
N LYS A 141 -37.16 -17.15 -27.63
CA LYS A 141 -38.63 -17.26 -27.60
C LYS A 141 -39.21 -18.07 -28.76
N ILE A 142 -39.83 -19.18 -28.34
CA ILE A 142 -41.02 -19.88 -28.84
C ILE A 142 -40.91 -20.49 -30.26
N THR A 143 -40.49 -21.75 -30.32
CA THR A 143 -41.02 -22.66 -31.35
C THR A 143 -42.34 -23.22 -30.81
N ASP A 144 -43.44 -22.71 -31.36
CA ASP A 144 -44.80 -23.18 -31.14
C ASP A 144 -44.91 -24.68 -31.41
N CYS A 145 -45.47 -25.41 -30.45
CA CYS A 145 -46.14 -26.68 -30.72
C CYS A 145 -47.48 -26.33 -31.41
N VAL A 146 -47.58 -26.60 -32.71
CA VAL A 146 -48.86 -26.63 -33.42
C VAL A 146 -49.15 -28.10 -33.78
N GLU A 147 -50.41 -28.48 -33.49
CA GLU A 147 -51.06 -29.79 -33.53
C GLU A 147 -50.71 -30.72 -34.71
#